data_AF-A0A6H9SUZ3-F1
#
_entry.id   AF-A0A6H9SUZ3-F1
#
_cell.length_a   1.000
_cell.length_b   1.000
_cell.length_c   1.000
_cell.angle_alpha   90.00
_cell.angle_beta   90.00
_cell.angle_gamma   90.00
#
_symmetry.space_group_name_H-M   'P 1'
#
loop_
_entity.id
_entity.type
_entity.pdbx_description
1 polymer ?
#
loop_
_entity_poly.entity_id
_entity_poly.type
_entity_poly.pdbx_seq_one_letter_code
_entity_poly.pdbx_strand_id
1 'polypeptide(L)'
;MYLTEEVHTARPASRRVRVVTLPSSRQLARQLLVTVRAADVLLRQAIRLPDRHQWSVDIERVDAAGGPLAAWDSHVTFRVAKVFPPTVDANARAADPDQVEVEIRLFLPEQAYMGEHRVGIFGRRHGNRFGATLSVTAGSKWGGRRNECIPPAGRHVHGDTLEALVDTVAGIVNTALITAGQSHHSKSGGS
;
A
#
# COMPACT_ATOMS: atom_id res chain seq x y z
N MET A 1 -61.35 40.17 -31.11
CA MET A 1 -61.69 39.54 -29.82
C MET A 1 -61.22 38.09 -29.92
N TYR A 2 -60.21 37.55 -29.25
CA TYR A 2 -59.29 37.90 -28.15
C TYR A 2 -57.98 37.11 -28.42
N LEU A 3 -56.79 37.73 -28.45
CA LEU A 3 -55.78 37.82 -27.38
C LEU A 3 -55.22 36.47 -26.85
N THR A 4 -54.01 36.14 -27.34
CA THR A 4 -52.81 35.59 -26.63
C THR A 4 -52.96 34.47 -25.59
N GLU A 5 -52.16 33.41 -25.76
CA GLU A 5 -51.14 33.05 -24.76
C GLU A 5 -50.02 32.20 -25.40
N GLU A 6 -48.86 32.85 -25.55
CA GLU A 6 -47.58 32.24 -25.86
C GLU A 6 -47.05 31.62 -24.56
N VAL A 7 -47.16 30.29 -24.40
CA VAL A 7 -46.61 29.63 -23.22
C VAL A 7 -45.10 29.42 -23.43
N HIS A 8 -44.33 30.41 -22.97
CA HIS A 8 -42.90 30.25 -22.71
C HIS A 8 -42.70 29.26 -21.56
N THR A 9 -42.56 27.97 -21.88
CA THR A 9 -42.07 27.00 -20.91
C THR A 9 -40.61 27.31 -20.59
N ALA A 10 -40.41 27.75 -19.35
CA ALA A 10 -39.14 28.14 -18.76
C ALA A 10 -38.03 27.13 -19.05
N ARG A 11 -36.95 27.65 -19.66
CA ARG A 11 -35.65 27.03 -19.76
C ARG A 11 -35.20 26.57 -18.36
N PRO A 12 -34.91 25.29 -18.11
CA PRO A 12 -34.37 24.90 -16.83
C PRO A 12 -33.04 25.62 -16.64
N ALA A 13 -32.92 26.33 -15.52
CA ALA A 13 -31.71 26.99 -15.10
C ALA A 13 -30.55 26.02 -15.23
N SER A 14 -29.54 26.46 -15.99
CA SER A 14 -28.26 25.81 -16.16
C SER A 14 -27.64 25.53 -14.80
N ARG A 15 -27.95 24.35 -14.24
CA ARG A 15 -27.17 23.72 -13.18
C ARG A 15 -25.78 23.59 -13.80
N ARG A 16 -24.86 24.47 -13.42
CA ARG A 16 -23.45 24.36 -13.76
C ARG A 16 -22.98 23.02 -13.20
N VAL A 17 -23.12 21.97 -14.00
CA VAL A 17 -22.43 20.70 -13.78
C VAL A 17 -20.97 21.12 -13.77
N ARG A 18 -20.35 21.04 -12.60
CA ARG A 18 -18.91 21.26 -12.47
C ARG A 18 -18.30 20.23 -13.41
N VAL A 19 -17.87 20.67 -14.60
CA VAL A 19 -17.10 19.85 -15.51
C VAL A 19 -15.79 19.64 -14.79
N VAL A 20 -15.70 18.57 -14.00
CA VAL A 20 -14.46 18.15 -13.38
C VAL A 20 -13.65 17.60 -14.55
N THR A 21 -12.73 18.41 -15.05
CA THR A 21 -11.77 17.97 -16.04
C THR A 21 -11.01 16.79 -15.45
N LEU A 22 -11.21 15.61 -16.05
CA LEU A 22 -10.52 14.40 -15.62
C LEU A 22 -9.02 14.53 -15.94
N PRO A 23 -8.13 14.00 -15.09
CA PRO A 23 -6.70 14.00 -15.37
C PRO A 23 -6.45 13.20 -16.65
N SER A 24 -5.42 13.55 -17.41
CA SER A 24 -4.86 12.69 -18.46
C SER A 24 -4.16 11.47 -17.86
N SER A 25 -3.97 10.40 -18.64
CA SER A 25 -3.19 9.22 -18.21
C SER A 25 -1.80 9.59 -17.66
N ARG A 26 -1.14 10.60 -18.23
CA ARG A 26 0.16 11.08 -17.74
C ARG A 26 0.06 11.79 -16.39
N GLN A 27 -0.99 12.57 -16.18
CA GLN A 27 -1.25 13.20 -14.88
C GLN A 27 -1.58 12.16 -13.81
N LEU A 28 -2.38 11.15 -14.17
CA LEU A 28 -2.70 10.04 -13.26
C LEU A 28 -1.45 9.24 -12.89
N ALA A 29 -0.63 8.83 -13.86
CA ALA A 29 0.62 8.12 -13.60
C ALA A 29 1.57 8.91 -12.66
N ARG A 30 1.66 10.24 -12.85
CA ARG A 30 2.43 11.12 -11.96
C ARG A 30 1.83 11.15 -10.55
N GLN A 31 0.51 11.27 -10.44
CA GLN A 31 -0.17 11.26 -9.15
C GLN A 31 0.07 9.96 -8.39
N LEU A 32 -0.02 8.80 -9.06
CA LEU A 32 0.27 7.50 -8.44
C LEU A 32 1.71 7.43 -7.91
N LEU A 33 2.69 7.86 -8.71
CA LEU A 33 4.10 7.90 -8.28
C LEU A 33 4.33 8.83 -7.08
N VAL A 34 3.66 9.99 -7.07
CA VAL A 34 3.72 10.92 -5.93
C VAL A 34 3.11 10.28 -4.68
N THR A 35 1.96 9.62 -4.79
CA THR A 35 1.32 8.92 -3.69
C THR A 35 2.19 7.79 -3.12
N VAL A 36 2.84 7.01 -3.99
CA VAL A 36 3.77 5.94 -3.56
C VAL A 36 4.98 6.52 -2.84
N ARG A 37 5.57 7.60 -3.36
CA ARG A 37 6.67 8.29 -2.70
C ARG A 37 6.26 8.87 -1.34
N ALA A 38 5.06 9.44 -1.26
CA ALA A 38 4.52 9.93 0.00
C ALA A 38 4.36 8.77 1.00
N ALA A 39 3.81 7.63 0.57
CA ALA A 39 3.69 6.44 1.40
C ALA A 39 5.06 5.94 1.87
N ASP A 40 6.06 5.88 0.99
CA ASP A 40 7.45 5.49 1.33
C ASP A 40 8.01 6.36 2.46
N VAL A 41 7.90 7.69 2.31
CA VAL A 41 8.41 8.64 3.31
C VAL A 41 7.67 8.48 4.64
N LEU A 42 6.34 8.43 4.62
CA LEU A 42 5.52 8.32 5.83
C LEU A 42 5.78 7.00 6.57
N LEU A 43 5.84 5.88 5.84
CA LEU A 43 6.13 4.56 6.44
C LEU A 43 7.52 4.52 7.09
N ARG A 44 8.54 5.07 6.43
CA ARG A 44 9.91 5.16 6.97
C ARG A 44 10.01 6.02 8.22
N GLN A 45 9.16 7.04 8.34
CA GLN A 45 9.10 7.90 9.52
C GLN A 45 8.35 7.25 10.68
N ALA A 46 7.29 6.49 10.39
CA ALA A 46 6.39 5.94 11.40
C ALA A 46 6.82 4.56 11.93
N ILE A 47 7.49 3.74 11.11
CA ILE A 47 7.91 2.39 11.50
C ILE A 47 9.36 2.40 12.00
N ARG A 48 9.55 1.87 13.21
CA ARG A 48 10.86 1.75 13.84
C ARG A 48 11.52 0.45 13.38
N LEU A 49 12.60 0.58 12.62
CA LEU A 49 13.35 -0.57 12.13
C LEU A 49 14.16 -1.22 13.25
N PRO A 50 14.23 -2.58 13.29
CA PRO A 50 15.24 -3.26 14.07
C PRO A 50 16.64 -3.01 13.49
N ASP A 51 17.67 -3.17 14.33
CA ASP A 51 19.05 -2.98 13.90
C ASP A 51 19.39 -3.84 12.68
N ARG A 52 20.23 -3.29 11.78
CA ARG A 52 20.67 -3.94 10.54
C ARG A 52 19.54 -4.30 9.57
N HIS A 53 18.36 -3.69 9.67
CA HIS A 53 17.31 -3.84 8.67
C HIS A 53 17.24 -2.65 7.73
N GLN A 54 16.85 -2.90 6.48
CA GLN A 54 16.73 -1.86 5.46
C GLN A 54 15.43 -2.00 4.68
N TRP A 55 14.89 -0.87 4.26
CA TRP A 55 13.77 -0.77 3.35
C TRP A 55 14.17 -1.07 1.90
N SER A 56 13.31 -1.78 1.19
CA SER A 56 13.29 -1.85 -0.27
C SER A 56 11.86 -1.63 -0.77
N VAL A 57 11.72 -1.06 -1.97
CA VAL A 57 10.42 -0.81 -2.59
C VAL A 57 10.45 -1.42 -3.98
N ASP A 58 9.52 -2.31 -4.26
CA ASP A 58 9.44 -3.02 -5.53
C ASP A 58 8.67 -2.18 -6.56
N ILE A 59 9.35 -1.16 -7.08
CA ILE A 59 8.85 -0.29 -8.17
C ILE A 59 9.20 -0.89 -9.54
N GLU A 60 10.18 -1.80 -9.63
CA GLU A 60 10.56 -2.43 -10.90
C GLU A 60 9.42 -3.29 -11.48
N ARG A 61 8.63 -3.95 -10.63
CA ARG A 61 7.41 -4.66 -11.07
C ARG A 61 6.34 -3.72 -11.62
N VAL A 62 6.34 -2.46 -11.20
CA VAL A 62 5.46 -1.43 -11.77
C VAL A 62 5.85 -1.12 -13.22
N ASP A 63 7.14 -0.95 -13.47
CA ASP A 63 7.61 -0.61 -14.82
C ASP A 63 7.51 -1.81 -15.77
N ALA A 64 7.84 -3.01 -15.30
CA ALA A 64 7.77 -4.25 -16.08
C ALA A 64 6.35 -4.60 -16.56
N ALA A 65 5.32 -4.17 -15.83
CA ALA A 65 3.92 -4.40 -16.20
C ALA A 65 3.36 -3.36 -17.19
N GLY A 66 4.21 -2.50 -17.79
CA GLY A 66 3.78 -1.47 -18.74
C GLY A 66 3.55 -0.09 -18.10
N GLY A 67 4.09 0.13 -16.90
CA GLY A 67 4.04 1.37 -16.16
C GLY A 67 2.91 1.47 -15.13
N PRO A 68 2.82 2.60 -14.40
CA PRO A 68 1.95 2.75 -13.23
C PRO A 68 0.45 2.52 -13.47
N LEU A 69 -0.02 2.61 -14.71
CA LEU A 69 -1.42 2.36 -15.01
C LEU A 69 -1.70 0.89 -15.33
N ALA A 70 -0.73 0.16 -15.87
CA ALA A 70 -0.88 -1.23 -16.29
C ALA A 70 -0.47 -2.22 -15.19
N ALA A 71 0.42 -1.81 -14.27
CA ALA A 71 0.82 -2.61 -13.12
C ALA A 71 -0.21 -2.71 -11.99
N TRP A 72 -1.21 -1.84 -11.98
CA TRP A 72 -1.96 -1.54 -10.75
C TRP A 72 -3.16 -2.44 -10.44
N ASP A 73 -3.31 -3.54 -11.19
CA ASP A 73 -3.97 -4.75 -10.69
C ASP A 73 -3.12 -5.45 -9.60
N SER A 74 -1.84 -5.04 -9.42
CA SER A 74 -0.81 -5.81 -8.71
C SER A 74 -0.10 -5.11 -7.55
N HIS A 75 -0.65 -4.09 -6.88
CA HIS A 75 -0.14 -3.46 -5.63
C HIS A 75 1.32 -2.92 -5.67
N VAL A 76 1.68 -2.03 -4.72
CA VAL A 76 3.09 -1.65 -4.50
C VAL A 76 3.58 -2.32 -3.22
N THR A 77 4.73 -2.99 -3.30
CA THR A 77 5.28 -3.73 -2.16
C THR A 77 6.43 -2.95 -1.53
N PHE A 78 6.25 -2.56 -0.27
CA PHE A 78 7.32 -2.08 0.60
C PHE A 78 7.80 -3.24 1.44
N ARG A 79 9.11 -3.44 1.50
CA ARG A 79 9.73 -4.52 2.26
C ARG A 79 10.75 -3.99 3.25
N VAL A 80 10.82 -4.64 4.40
CA VAL A 80 11.92 -4.49 5.34
C VAL A 80 12.54 -5.85 5.54
N ALA A 81 13.85 -5.95 5.38
CA ALA A 81 14.57 -7.19 5.62
C ALA A 81 15.93 -6.91 6.26
N LYS A 82 16.46 -7.92 6.96
CA LYS A 82 17.81 -7.88 7.54
C LYS A 82 18.86 -7.80 6.44
N VAL A 83 19.78 -6.86 6.58
CA VAL A 83 20.95 -6.70 5.73
C VAL A 83 22.08 -7.55 6.29
N PHE A 84 22.72 -8.30 5.40
CA PHE A 84 23.85 -9.14 5.71
C PHE A 84 25.11 -8.63 5.01
N PRO A 85 26.29 -8.76 5.64
CA PRO A 85 27.55 -8.56 4.95
C PRO A 85 27.63 -9.44 3.68
N PRO A 86 28.30 -8.97 2.62
CA PRO A 86 28.41 -9.72 1.37
C PRO A 86 29.10 -11.08 1.53
N THR A 87 29.89 -11.25 2.60
CA THR A 87 30.60 -12.48 2.95
C THR A 87 29.71 -13.58 3.53
N VAL A 88 28.48 -13.27 3.97
CA VAL A 88 27.55 -14.26 4.52
C VAL A 88 26.81 -14.93 3.36
N ASP A 89 26.89 -16.26 3.27
CA ASP A 89 26.20 -17.03 2.22
C ASP A 89 24.67 -17.13 2.44
N ALA A 90 23.94 -17.55 1.40
CA ALA A 90 22.48 -17.62 1.43
C ALA A 90 21.92 -18.61 2.48
N ASN A 91 22.64 -19.70 2.78
CA ASN A 91 22.21 -20.68 3.77
C ASN A 91 22.36 -20.13 5.18
N ALA A 92 23.51 -19.50 5.47
CA ALA A 92 23.75 -18.82 6.74
C ALA A 92 22.73 -17.68 6.97
N ARG A 93 22.40 -16.92 5.92
CA ARG A 93 21.30 -15.93 5.98
C ARG A 93 20.00 -16.62 6.36
N ALA A 94 19.55 -17.60 5.59
CA ALA A 94 18.26 -18.24 5.80
C ALA A 94 18.16 -18.99 7.15
N ALA A 95 19.28 -19.48 7.68
CA ALA A 95 19.37 -20.13 8.99
C ALA A 95 19.36 -19.15 10.17
N ASP A 96 19.57 -17.85 9.92
CA ASP A 96 19.63 -16.83 10.96
C ASP A 96 18.30 -16.76 11.73
N PRO A 97 18.30 -17.05 13.04
CA PRO A 97 17.09 -16.98 13.84
C PRO A 97 16.59 -15.55 13.98
N ASP A 98 17.46 -14.54 13.93
CA ASP A 98 17.09 -13.13 14.14
C ASP A 98 16.61 -12.47 12.84
N GLN A 99 16.21 -13.25 11.84
CA GLN A 99 15.55 -12.70 10.66
C GLN A 99 14.18 -12.18 11.03
N VAL A 100 13.92 -10.93 10.63
CA VAL A 100 12.59 -10.36 10.56
C VAL A 100 12.39 -9.81 9.15
N GLU A 101 11.26 -10.16 8.54
CA GLU A 101 10.86 -9.71 7.22
C GLU A 101 9.46 -9.11 7.30
N VAL A 102 9.33 -7.86 6.87
CA VAL A 102 8.05 -7.15 6.77
C VAL A 102 7.70 -6.98 5.30
N GLU A 103 6.45 -7.28 4.95
CA GLU A 103 5.88 -6.99 3.64
C GLU A 103 4.60 -6.16 3.80
N ILE A 104 4.57 -4.99 3.17
CA ILE A 104 3.41 -4.09 3.12
C ILE A 104 3.03 -3.92 1.66
N ARG A 105 1.85 -4.40 1.30
CA ARG A 105 1.30 -4.31 -0.05
C ARG A 105 0.24 -3.22 -0.08
N LEU A 106 0.59 -2.05 -0.63
CA LEU A 106 -0.29 -0.90 -0.73
C LEU A 106 -1.23 -1.02 -1.94
N PHE A 107 -2.52 -0.83 -1.69
CA PHE A 107 -3.58 -0.73 -2.68
C PHE A 107 -4.09 0.71 -2.72
N LEU A 108 -4.09 1.31 -3.91
CA LEU A 108 -4.55 2.68 -4.09
C LEU A 108 -6.07 2.75 -4.31
N PRO A 109 -6.71 3.90 -3.97
CA PRO A 109 -8.15 4.07 -4.10
C PRO A 109 -8.65 3.89 -5.52
N GLU A 110 -9.92 3.50 -5.60
CA GLU A 110 -10.62 3.37 -6.86
C GLU A 110 -10.80 4.72 -7.56
N GLN A 111 -10.24 4.84 -8.76
CA GLN A 111 -10.46 6.01 -9.62
C GLN A 111 -11.07 5.56 -10.93
N ALA A 112 -12.20 6.18 -11.30
CA ALA A 112 -12.86 5.94 -12.58
C ALA A 112 -12.28 6.89 -13.64
N TYR A 113 -11.79 6.34 -14.75
CA TYR A 113 -11.32 7.11 -15.89
C TYR A 113 -12.27 6.94 -17.08
N MET A 114 -12.67 8.06 -17.70
CA MET A 114 -13.41 8.06 -18.97
C MET A 114 -12.81 9.13 -19.88
N GLY A 115 -12.03 8.70 -20.87
CA GLY A 115 -11.63 9.53 -22.00
C GLY A 115 -12.44 9.10 -23.20
N GLU A 116 -13.67 9.60 -23.36
CA GLU A 116 -14.67 9.28 -24.41
C GLU A 116 -15.00 7.79 -24.66
N HIS A 117 -14.23 6.87 -24.10
CA HIS A 117 -14.43 5.44 -24.05
C HIS A 117 -14.21 5.02 -22.59
N ARG A 118 -15.16 4.23 -22.07
CA ARG A 118 -15.17 3.70 -20.71
C ARG A 118 -13.89 2.87 -20.49
N VAL A 119 -12.96 3.31 -19.63
CA VAL A 119 -11.78 2.50 -19.32
C VAL A 119 -11.46 2.53 -17.83
N GLY A 120 -11.86 1.46 -17.14
CA GLY A 120 -11.22 0.99 -15.92
C GLY A 120 -11.54 1.75 -14.63
N ILE A 121 -11.91 0.99 -13.61
CA ILE A 121 -11.74 1.40 -12.21
C ILE A 121 -10.36 0.90 -11.80
N PHE A 122 -9.43 1.81 -11.49
CA PHE A 122 -8.13 1.45 -10.92
C PHE A 122 -8.34 0.91 -9.49
N GLY A 123 -7.61 -0.10 -9.00
CA GLY A 123 -7.73 -0.54 -7.60
C GLY A 123 -8.98 -1.35 -7.22
N ARG A 124 -9.36 -2.36 -8.02
CA ARG A 124 -10.55 -3.19 -7.72
C ARG A 124 -10.54 -3.73 -6.28
N ARG A 125 -11.65 -3.52 -5.55
CA ARG A 125 -12.10 -4.14 -4.26
C ARG A 125 -12.08 -3.22 -3.03
N HIS A 126 -11.74 -1.94 -3.14
CA HIS A 126 -11.59 -1.07 -1.96
C HIS A 126 -12.37 0.25 -2.02
N GLY A 127 -13.06 0.52 -3.13
CA GLY A 127 -13.79 1.79 -3.31
C GLY A 127 -12.87 3.00 -3.17
N ASN A 128 -13.38 4.12 -2.64
CA ASN A 128 -12.62 5.38 -2.56
C ASN A 128 -11.56 5.42 -1.43
N ARG A 129 -11.21 4.28 -0.81
CA ARG A 129 -10.28 4.21 0.33
C ARG A 129 -8.91 3.66 -0.08
N PHE A 130 -7.90 4.01 0.70
CA PHE A 130 -6.60 3.34 0.63
C PHE A 130 -6.69 2.00 1.35
N GLY A 131 -6.01 0.98 0.85
CA GLY A 131 -5.93 -0.35 1.47
C GLY A 131 -4.49 -0.83 1.60
N ALA A 132 -4.23 -1.72 2.54
CA ALA A 132 -2.96 -2.47 2.59
C ALA A 132 -3.15 -3.91 3.06
N THR A 133 -2.31 -4.80 2.54
CA THR A 133 -2.09 -6.13 3.12
C THR A 133 -0.75 -6.15 3.82
N LEU A 134 -0.70 -6.74 5.02
CA LEU A 134 0.46 -6.77 5.91
C LEU A 134 0.89 -8.21 6.19
N SER A 135 2.20 -8.44 6.20
CA SER A 135 2.84 -9.64 6.74
C SER A 135 4.09 -9.21 7.50
N VAL A 136 4.28 -9.73 8.71
CA VAL A 136 5.52 -9.60 9.48
C VAL A 136 5.89 -11.00 9.89
N THR A 137 7.01 -11.49 9.40
CA THR A 137 7.50 -12.82 9.72
C THR A 137 8.82 -12.75 10.47
N ALA A 138 8.98 -13.58 11.49
CA ALA A 138 10.18 -13.66 12.29
C ALA A 138 10.70 -15.10 12.35
N GLY A 139 12.02 -15.26 12.48
CA GLY A 139 12.67 -16.56 12.60
C GLY A 139 13.29 -17.08 11.32
N SER A 140 14.07 -18.15 11.47
CA SER A 140 14.75 -18.82 10.36
C SER A 140 13.76 -19.33 9.30
N LYS A 141 14.16 -19.21 8.03
CA LYS A 141 13.44 -19.80 6.88
C LYS A 141 13.59 -21.32 6.82
N TRP A 142 14.52 -21.90 7.58
CA TRP A 142 14.74 -23.35 7.67
C TRP A 142 14.00 -23.95 8.89
N GLY A 143 13.57 -25.21 8.74
CA GLY A 143 13.03 -26.00 9.86
C GLY A 143 11.68 -25.54 10.43
N GLY A 144 10.89 -24.77 9.67
CA GLY A 144 9.53 -24.39 10.05
C GLY A 144 9.44 -23.39 11.21
N ARG A 145 10.54 -22.72 11.57
CA ARG A 145 10.60 -21.76 12.69
C ARG A 145 10.17 -20.33 12.31
N ARG A 146 9.56 -20.15 11.13
CA ARG A 146 9.06 -18.87 10.66
C ARG A 146 7.66 -18.62 11.21
N ASN A 147 7.54 -17.63 12.07
CA ASN A 147 6.29 -17.24 12.70
C ASN A 147 5.73 -15.99 12.02
N GLU A 148 4.45 -16.01 11.67
CA GLU A 148 3.73 -14.80 11.29
C GLU A 148 3.30 -14.06 12.57
N CYS A 149 3.77 -12.83 12.72
CA CYS A 149 3.55 -11.98 13.88
C CYS A 149 2.29 -11.11 13.76
N ILE A 150 1.66 -11.03 12.58
CA ILE A 150 0.37 -10.35 12.40
C ILE A 150 -0.78 -11.36 12.43
N PRO A 151 -1.74 -11.22 13.37
CA PRO A 151 -2.92 -12.08 13.39
C PRO A 151 -3.76 -11.87 12.12
N PRO A 152 -4.50 -12.88 11.63
CA PRO A 152 -5.27 -12.78 10.38
C PRO A 152 -6.16 -11.54 10.28
N ALA A 153 -6.78 -11.12 11.38
CA ALA A 153 -7.62 -9.93 11.44
C ALA A 153 -6.86 -8.61 11.20
N GLY A 154 -5.56 -8.56 11.50
CA GLY A 154 -4.71 -7.38 11.29
C GLY A 154 -4.02 -7.35 9.93
N ARG A 155 -4.21 -8.36 9.08
CA ARG A 155 -3.51 -8.46 7.79
C ARG A 155 -4.07 -7.56 6.71
N HIS A 156 -5.33 -7.11 6.83
CA HIS A 156 -5.96 -6.24 5.84
C HIS A 156 -6.44 -4.99 6.56
N VAL A 157 -6.00 -3.83 6.08
CA VAL A 157 -6.33 -2.54 6.67
C VAL A 157 -6.75 -1.54 5.61
N HIS A 158 -7.56 -0.56 6.01
CA HIS A 158 -8.07 0.50 5.15
C HIS A 158 -7.96 1.84 5.86
N GLY A 159 -7.78 2.91 5.08
CA GLY A 159 -7.80 4.28 5.57
C GLY A 159 -8.51 5.19 4.57
N ASP A 160 -9.28 6.16 5.08
CA ASP A 160 -9.94 7.16 4.24
C ASP A 160 -8.92 8.16 3.64
N THR A 161 -7.74 8.29 4.26
CA THR A 161 -6.58 9.01 3.73
C THR A 161 -5.34 8.11 3.76
N LEU A 162 -4.29 8.54 3.04
CA LEU A 162 -3.02 7.81 3.04
C LEU A 162 -2.37 7.84 4.44
N GLU A 163 -2.43 8.97 5.13
CA GLU A 163 -1.89 9.17 6.47
C GLU A 163 -2.60 8.26 7.47
N ALA A 164 -3.94 8.21 7.45
CA ALA A 164 -4.72 7.35 8.34
C ALA A 164 -4.42 5.85 8.11
N LEU A 165 -4.20 5.46 6.85
CA LEU A 165 -3.73 4.12 6.52
C LEU A 165 -2.33 3.88 7.11
N VAL A 166 -1.38 4.80 6.90
CA VAL A 166 0.00 4.67 7.38
C VAL A 166 0.06 4.58 8.90
N ASP A 167 -0.70 5.40 9.62
CA ASP A 167 -0.75 5.35 11.08
C ASP A 167 -1.21 3.98 11.59
N THR A 168 -2.25 3.43 10.97
CA THR A 168 -2.77 2.09 11.29
C THR A 168 -1.74 1.01 10.99
N VAL A 169 -1.12 1.07 9.81
CA VAL A 169 -0.07 0.14 9.38
C VAL A 169 1.11 0.20 10.35
N ALA A 170 1.58 1.39 10.69
CA ALA A 170 2.71 1.59 11.58
C ALA A 170 2.43 1.05 12.98
N GLY A 171 1.23 1.27 13.52
CA GLY A 171 0.82 0.70 14.81
C GLY A 171 0.89 -0.83 14.82
N ILE A 172 0.34 -1.48 13.80
CA ILE A 172 0.33 -2.95 13.68
C ILE A 172 1.75 -3.48 13.48
N VAL A 173 2.51 -2.91 12.54
CA VAL A 173 3.86 -3.38 12.21
C VAL A 173 4.80 -3.18 13.39
N ASN A 174 4.81 -2.01 14.05
CA ASN A 174 5.66 -1.78 15.21
C ASN A 174 5.34 -2.75 16.36
N THR A 175 4.06 -3.04 16.60
CA THR A 175 3.64 -4.03 17.60
C THR A 175 4.13 -5.44 17.23
N ALA A 176 4.01 -5.82 15.97
CA ALA A 176 4.50 -7.10 15.47
C ALA A 176 6.04 -7.22 15.56
N LEU A 177 6.78 -6.14 15.27
CA LEU A 177 8.23 -6.09 15.42
C LEU A 177 8.68 -6.24 16.88
N ILE A 178 7.97 -5.61 17.82
CA ILE A 178 8.23 -5.79 19.26
C ILE A 178 8.00 -7.25 19.66
N THR A 179 6.89 -7.84 19.20
CA THR A 179 6.55 -9.24 19.49
C THR A 179 7.59 -10.21 18.90
N ALA A 180 8.07 -9.94 17.69
CA ALA A 180 9.16 -10.68 17.07
C ALA A 180 10.42 -10.61 17.95
N GLY A 181 10.82 -9.41 18.38
CA GLY A 181 12.00 -9.22 19.26
C GLY A 181 11.88 -9.92 20.63
N GLN A 182 10.70 -9.93 21.25
CA GLN A 182 10.46 -10.64 22.52
C GLN A 182 10.49 -12.17 22.37
N SER A 183 10.07 -12.69 21.23
CA SER A 183 10.09 -14.12 20.92
C SER A 183 11.52 -14.70 20.81
N HIS A 184 12.52 -13.85 20.55
CA HIS A 184 13.93 -14.23 20.53
C HIS A 184 14.58 -14.24 21.92
N HIS A 185 14.25 -13.27 22.78
CA HIS A 185 14.83 -13.16 24.13
C HIS A 185 14.29 -14.21 25.11
N SER A 186 13.08 -14.72 24.90
CA SER A 186 12.48 -15.75 25.76
C SER A 186 13.04 -17.16 25.55
N LYS A 187 13.84 -17.39 24.48
CA LYS A 187 14.45 -18.70 24.19
C LYS A 187 15.90 -18.86 24.65
N SER A 188 16.54 -17.81 25.17
CA SER A 188 17.90 -17.88 25.73
C SER A 188 17.93 -18.13 27.25
N GLY A 189 16.77 -18.32 27.90
CA GLY A 189 16.62 -18.54 29.34
C GLY A 189 16.24 -19.96 29.74
N GLY A 190 16.77 -20.99 29.06
CA GLY A 190 16.64 -22.39 29.47
C GLY A 190 18.01 -22.94 29.86
N SER A 191 18.18 -23.16 31.18
CA SER A 191 19.36 -23.75 31.84
C SER A 191 19.80 -25.10 31.27
#